data_AF-A0A9E3FK17-F1
#
_entry.id   AF-A0A9E3FK17-F1
#
_cell.length_a   1.000
_cell.length_b   1.000
_cell.length_c   1.000
_cell.angle_alpha   90.00
_cell.angle_beta   90.00
_cell.angle_gamma   90.00
#
_symmetry.space_group_name_H-M   'P 1'
#
loop_
_entity.id
_entity.type
_entity.pdbx_description
1 polymer ?
#
loop_
_entity_poly.entity_id
_entity_poly.type
_entity_poly.pdbx_seq_one_letter_code
_entity_poly.pdbx_strand_id
1 'polypeptide(L)' 'MLVALAIAVLLGVKAYQASRSAATTLPLTIRQITTWPGMDTNPAFSPDGESIDYSSDHNGNFEIYLR' A
#
# COMPACT_ATOMS: atom_id res chain seq x y z
N MET A 1 -8.02 35.70 -33.53
CA MET A 1 -8.79 34.45 -33.37
C MET A 1 -7.92 33.24 -32.99
N LEU A 2 -6.80 32.98 -33.68
CA LEU A 2 -5.89 31.85 -33.38
C LEU A 2 -5.22 31.90 -32.00
N VAL A 3 -4.78 33.08 -31.54
CA VAL A 3 -4.12 33.26 -30.23
C VAL A 3 -5.06 32.89 -29.07
N ALA A 4 -6.35 33.26 -29.17
CA ALA A 4 -7.34 32.94 -28.14
C ALA A 4 -7.59 31.42 -28.03
N LEU A 5 -7.55 30.70 -29.15
CA LEU A 5 -7.75 29.25 -29.19
C LEU A 5 -6.55 28.51 -28.58
N ALA A 6 -5.33 28.99 -28.83
CA ALA A 6 -4.13 28.48 -28.18
C ALA A 6 -4.17 28.65 -26.66
N ILE A 7 -4.63 29.80 -26.16
CA ILE A 7 -4.79 30.05 -24.71
C ILE A 7 -5.83 29.10 -24.11
N ALA A 8 -6.98 28.93 -24.77
CA ALA A 8 -8.03 28.02 -24.29
C ALA A 8 -7.54 26.56 -24.20
N VAL A 9 -6.76 26.10 -25.20
CA VAL A 9 -6.17 24.75 -25.18
C VAL A 9 -5.16 24.61 -24.04
N LEU A 10 -4.28 25.60 -23.84
CA LEU A 10 -3.28 25.55 -22.75
C LEU A 10 -3.95 25.54 -21.36
N LEU A 11 -5.01 26.32 -21.17
CA LEU A 11 -5.80 26.32 -19.94
C LEU A 11 -6.51 24.98 -19.72
N GLY A 12 -7.10 24.42 -20.77
CA GLY A 12 -7.74 23.10 -20.72
C GLY A 12 -6.74 21.98 -20.40
N VAL A 13 -5.55 22.02 -21.00
CA VAL A 13 -4.48 21.06 -20.72
C VAL A 13 -3.98 21.19 -19.28
N LYS A 14 -3.78 22.42 -18.77
CA LYS A 14 -3.39 22.62 -17.37
C LYS A 14 -4.46 22.16 -16.39
N ALA A 15 -5.73 22.41 -16.68
CA ALA A 15 -6.86 21.93 -15.87
C ALA A 15 -6.95 20.40 -15.89
N TYR A 16 -6.77 19.79 -17.07
CA TYR A 16 -6.78 18.33 -17.23
C TYR A 16 -5.60 17.65 -16.52
N GLN A 17 -4.42 18.25 -16.55
CA GLN A 17 -3.26 17.73 -15.80
C GLN A 17 -3.48 17.85 -14.30
N ALA A 18 -4.02 18.98 -13.82
CA ALA A 18 -4.33 19.19 -12.41
C ALA A 18 -5.40 18.22 -11.88
N SER A 19 -6.42 17.89 -12.69
CA SER A 19 -7.46 16.92 -12.30
C SER A 19 -6.95 15.47 -12.28
N ARG A 20 -5.86 15.16 -13.00
CA ARG A 20 -5.26 13.83 -13.04
C ARG A 20 -4.34 13.54 -11.84
N SER A 21 -3.90 14.56 -11.11
CA SER A 21 -2.92 14.42 -10.01
C SER A 21 -3.51 13.92 -8.68
N ALA A 22 -4.80 13.62 -8.60
CA ALA A 22 -5.46 13.20 -7.37
C ALA A 22 -5.70 11.68 -7.31
N ALA A 23 -4.63 10.88 -7.44
CA ALA A 23 -4.65 9.56 -6.82
C ALA A 23 -4.32 9.79 -5.35
N THR A 24 -5.29 9.60 -4.45
CA THR A 24 -5.04 9.68 -3.00
C THR A 24 -4.05 8.59 -2.61
N THR A 25 -2.77 8.91 -2.60
CA THR A 25 -1.75 8.09 -1.93
C THR A 25 -1.95 8.29 -0.44
N LEU A 26 -2.82 7.49 0.16
CA LEU A 26 -2.85 7.36 1.61
C LEU A 26 -1.43 6.95 2.04
N PRO A 27 -0.83 7.58 3.06
CA PRO A 27 0.46 7.14 3.55
C PRO A 27 0.34 5.68 4.00
N LEU A 28 1.01 4.77 3.30
CA LEU A 28 1.11 3.38 3.72
C LEU A 28 2.13 3.32 4.86
N THR A 29 1.66 3.08 6.08
CA THR A 29 2.54 2.79 7.22
C THR A 29 2.85 1.30 7.23
N ILE A 30 4.10 0.94 6.93
CA ILE A 30 4.60 -0.43 7.05
C ILE A 30 5.11 -0.64 8.48
N ARG A 31 4.60 -1.67 9.16
CA ARG A 31 5.03 -2.06 10.51
C ARG A 31 5.52 -3.50 10.50
N GLN A 32 6.75 -3.71 10.96
CA GLN A 32 7.28 -5.04 11.25
C GLN A 32 6.65 -5.59 12.55
N ILE A 33 6.20 -6.84 12.51
CA ILE A 33 5.48 -7.50 13.63
C ILE A 33 6.21 -8.74 14.17
N THR A 34 7.18 -9.28 13.44
CA THR A 34 8.05 -10.37 13.87
C THR A 34 9.52 -9.97 13.77
N THR A 35 10.39 -10.61 14.53
CA THR A 35 11.83 -10.31 14.57
C THR A 35 12.70 -11.57 14.54
N TRP A 36 12.10 -12.72 14.24
CA TRP A 36 12.80 -13.99 14.21
C TRP A 36 13.76 -14.03 13.00
N PRO A 37 15.01 -14.50 13.17
CA PRO A 37 15.97 -14.59 12.06
C PRO A 37 15.65 -15.68 11.02
N GLY A 38 14.77 -16.62 11.32
CA GLY A 38 14.35 -17.68 10.38
C GLY A 38 13.18 -17.27 9.49
N MET A 39 12.36 -18.23 9.09
CA MET A 39 11.27 -18.00 8.14
C MET A 39 9.92 -17.80 8.85
N ASP A 40 9.26 -16.67 8.56
CA ASP A 40 7.86 -16.42 8.87
C ASP A 40 7.05 -16.37 7.56
N THR A 41 6.05 -17.22 7.43
CA THR A 41 5.33 -17.43 6.16
C THR A 41 3.83 -17.59 6.35
N ASN A 42 3.07 -17.47 5.26
CA ASN A 42 1.63 -17.72 5.21
C ASN A 42 0.79 -16.94 6.26
N PRO A 43 0.94 -15.61 6.37
CA PRO A 43 0.17 -14.86 7.36
C PRO A 43 -1.32 -14.78 6.99
N ALA A 44 -2.22 -14.83 7.97
CA ALA A 44 -3.61 -14.42 7.81
C ALA A 44 -4.06 -13.51 8.96
N PHE A 45 -4.94 -12.55 8.63
CA PHE A 45 -5.54 -11.67 9.63
C PHE A 45 -6.78 -12.34 10.22
N SER A 46 -6.98 -12.18 11.53
CA SER A 46 -8.28 -12.47 12.13
C SER A 46 -9.37 -11.57 11.54
N PRO A 47 -10.65 -12.00 11.50
CA PRO A 47 -11.73 -11.20 10.93
C PRO A 47 -11.95 -9.84 11.59
N ASP A 48 -11.59 -9.70 12.88
CA ASP A 48 -11.61 -8.45 13.63
C ASP A 48 -10.37 -7.56 13.42
N GLY A 49 -9.32 -8.10 12.77
CA GLY A 49 -8.07 -7.40 12.50
C GLY A 49 -7.17 -7.21 13.73
N GLU A 50 -7.47 -7.85 14.86
CA GLU A 50 -6.71 -7.70 16.10
C GLU A 50 -5.47 -8.60 16.19
N SER A 51 -5.45 -9.69 15.40
CA SER A 51 -4.37 -10.66 15.43
C SER A 51 -3.97 -11.17 14.04
N ILE A 52 -2.76 -11.71 13.96
CA ILE A 52 -2.23 -12.35 12.76
C ILE A 52 -1.70 -13.74 13.13
N ASP A 53 -2.20 -14.77 12.47
CA ASP A 53 -1.57 -16.10 12.50
C ASP A 53 -0.51 -16.21 11.38
N TYR A 54 0.54 -16.99 11.62
CA TYR A 54 1.60 -17.25 10.64
C TYR A 54 2.34 -18.55 10.97
N SER A 55 2.94 -19.17 9.94
CA SER A 55 3.78 -20.36 10.06
C SER A 55 5.24 -19.94 10.27
N SER A 56 5.91 -20.47 11.29
CA SER A 56 7.31 -20.15 11.57
C SER A 56 8.16 -21.32 12.04
N ASP A 57 9.47 -21.27 11.76
CA ASP A 57 10.46 -22.32 12.01
C ASP A 57 11.32 -22.14 13.28
N HIS A 58 10.84 -21.37 14.26
CA HIS A 58 11.58 -21.01 15.48
C HIS A 58 12.25 -22.20 16.19
N ASN A 59 11.59 -23.37 16.13
CA ASN A 59 12.02 -24.59 16.82
C ASN A 59 12.57 -25.67 15.85
N GLY A 60 12.91 -25.30 14.61
CA GLY A 60 13.42 -26.22 13.59
C GLY A 60 12.34 -27.00 12.82
N ASN A 61 11.06 -26.83 13.18
CA ASN A 61 9.90 -27.27 12.42
C ASN A 61 8.91 -26.10 12.29
N PHE A 62 8.09 -26.10 11.24
CA PHE A 62 7.04 -25.10 11.07
C PHE A 62 5.88 -25.33 12.04
N GLU A 63 5.62 -24.34 12.88
CA GLU A 63 4.50 -24.28 13.83
C GLU A 63 3.68 -23.00 13.60
N ILE A 64 2.44 -22.97 14.10
CA ILE A 64 1.58 -21.78 14.01
C ILE A 64 1.83 -20.88 15.21
N TYR A 65 2.12 -19.61 14.93
CA TYR A 65 2.29 -18.56 15.92
C TYR A 65 1.22 -17.48 15.75
N LEU A 66 0.94 -16.76 16.83
CA LEU A 66 -0.01 -15.65 16.87
C LEU A 66 0.72 -14.35 17.24
N ARG A 67 0.33 -13.24 16.60
CA ARG A 67 0.82 -11.90 16.90
C ARG A 67 -0.30 -10.89 17.07
#